data_AF-A0A812P0Z7-F1
#
_entry.id   AF-A0A812P0Z7-F1
#
_cell.length_a   1.000
_cell.length_b   1.000
_cell.length_c   1.000
_cell.angle_alpha   90.00
_cell.angle_beta   90.00
_cell.angle_gamma   90.00
#
_symmetry.space_group_name_H-M   'P 1'
#
loop_
_entity.id
_entity.type
_entity.pdbx_description
1 polymer ?
#
loop_
_entity_poly.entity_id
_entity_poly.type
_entity_poly.pdbx_seq_one_letter_code
_entity_poly.pdbx_strand_id
1 'polypeptide(L)'
;MADAARARETGDMPGELETLAKLGASGLYPNKCWADLTRQLAPSIKVPPAVLHKVPTKAGLDTLPVLMPHELLASIYDTFPAVWVKVVKPSDSRAEQFWRSVKGHPALESSPLLARPNYQRLCIPLGVHGDAVPITALGKAWCQQLTDLSFMSLLGLGSVKELLFYMGGFWEKLRVMSNDMNGTAHKFLAVLAWSFQILWEGRPLQLARLPNFCGLASHVLESLRMAIVVWQIILPFAATSWNELLDRGV
;
A
#
# COMPACT_ATOMS: atom_id res chain seq x y z
N MET A 1 9.89 11.55 -23.24
CA MET A 1 10.89 11.58 -24.34
C MET A 1 10.90 12.92 -25.07
N ALA A 2 9.75 13.60 -25.26
CA ALA A 2 9.69 14.91 -25.92
C ALA A 2 10.57 15.98 -25.24
N ASP A 3 10.58 16.07 -23.91
CA ASP A 3 11.39 17.10 -23.21
C ASP A 3 12.91 16.86 -23.33
N ALA A 4 13.34 15.59 -23.37
CA ALA A 4 14.75 15.26 -23.57
C ALA A 4 15.22 15.54 -25.00
N ALA A 5 14.34 15.36 -25.99
CA ALA A 5 14.60 15.76 -27.37
C ALA A 5 14.67 17.29 -27.50
N ARG A 6 13.70 18.01 -26.91
CA ARG A 6 13.66 19.47 -26.88
C ARG A 6 14.92 20.06 -26.23
N ALA A 7 15.34 19.55 -25.07
CA ALA A 7 16.54 20.02 -24.38
C ALA A 7 17.84 19.79 -25.19
N ARG A 8 17.90 18.73 -26.00
CA ARG A 8 19.04 18.48 -26.91
C ARG A 8 19.07 19.46 -28.08
N GLU A 9 17.91 19.86 -28.59
CA GLU A 9 17.80 20.75 -29.75
C GLU A 9 17.98 22.22 -29.36
N THR A 10 17.39 22.66 -28.25
CA THR A 10 17.40 24.08 -27.84
C THR A 10 18.53 24.44 -26.90
N GLY A 11 19.17 23.44 -26.26
CA GLY A 11 20.11 23.67 -25.16
C GLY A 11 19.45 24.19 -23.88
N ASP A 12 18.13 24.41 -23.89
CA ASP A 12 17.36 24.92 -22.77
C ASP A 12 16.88 23.74 -21.91
N MET A 13 17.43 23.64 -20.69
CA MET A 13 17.07 22.59 -19.75
C MET A 13 15.91 23.07 -18.90
N PRO A 14 14.79 22.31 -18.82
CA PRO A 14 13.71 22.60 -17.89
C PRO A 14 14.24 22.84 -16.46
N GLY A 15 13.83 23.92 -15.82
CA GLY A 15 14.37 24.32 -14.50
C GLY A 15 14.19 23.25 -13.42
N GLU A 16 13.20 22.36 -13.54
CA GLU A 16 13.02 21.19 -12.67
C GLU A 16 14.14 20.15 -12.88
N LEU A 17 14.57 19.91 -14.13
CA LEU A 17 15.67 19.00 -14.43
C LEU A 17 17.01 19.57 -13.96
N GLU A 18 17.22 20.87 -14.08
CA GLU A 18 18.42 21.52 -13.54
C GLU A 18 18.45 21.42 -12.01
N THR A 19 17.30 21.66 -11.38
CA THR A 19 17.09 21.49 -9.94
C THR A 19 17.38 20.05 -9.48
N LEU A 20 16.93 19.04 -10.24
CA LEU A 20 17.20 17.62 -9.98
C LEU A 20 18.69 17.27 -10.19
N ALA A 21 19.33 17.83 -11.22
CA ALA A 21 20.74 17.58 -11.52
C ALA A 21 21.68 18.16 -10.43
N LYS A 22 21.24 19.21 -9.72
CA LYS A 22 21.99 19.84 -8.62
C LYS A 22 21.88 19.08 -7.29
N LEU A 23 21.01 18.08 -7.17
CA LEU A 23 20.82 17.33 -5.93
C LEU A 23 22.11 16.64 -5.49
N GLY A 24 22.53 16.86 -4.24
CA GLY A 24 23.77 16.29 -3.70
C GLY A 24 25.06 16.86 -4.30
N ALA A 25 25.00 17.84 -5.21
CA ALA A 25 26.17 18.48 -5.79
C ALA A 25 26.78 19.58 -4.90
N SER A 26 26.13 19.91 -3.77
CA SER A 26 26.54 21.02 -2.90
C SER A 26 26.29 20.71 -1.41
N GLY A 27 26.82 21.57 -0.53
CA GLY A 27 26.65 21.48 0.93
C GLY A 27 27.76 20.73 1.67
N LEU A 28 27.59 20.59 3.00
CA LEU A 28 28.59 19.97 3.90
C LEU A 28 28.80 18.47 3.61
N TYR A 29 27.83 17.80 2.98
CA TYR A 29 27.87 16.38 2.65
C TYR A 29 27.54 16.15 1.17
N PRO A 30 28.54 16.18 0.28
CA PRO A 30 28.35 15.83 -1.14
C PRO A 30 27.72 14.44 -1.32
N ASN A 31 26.93 14.26 -2.38
CA ASN A 31 26.14 13.07 -2.71
C ASN A 31 24.92 12.79 -1.80
N LYS A 32 24.51 13.73 -0.94
CA LYS A 32 23.31 13.58 -0.09
C LYS A 32 22.00 13.91 -0.82
N CYS A 33 21.82 13.35 -2.03
CA CYS A 33 20.71 13.68 -2.94
C CYS A 33 19.33 13.52 -2.31
N TRP A 34 19.13 12.51 -1.44
CA TRP A 34 17.84 12.27 -0.77
C TRP A 34 17.37 13.44 0.09
N ALA A 35 18.28 14.05 0.86
CA ALA A 35 17.92 15.15 1.75
C ALA A 35 17.53 16.41 0.96
N ASP A 36 18.25 16.68 -0.13
CA ASP A 36 17.93 17.80 -1.01
C ASP A 36 16.64 17.56 -1.78
N LEU A 37 16.41 16.34 -2.28
CA LEU A 37 15.17 15.94 -2.95
C LEU A 37 13.97 16.12 -2.02
N THR A 38 14.07 15.61 -0.79
CA THR A 38 13.02 15.73 0.22
C THR A 38 12.73 17.20 0.54
N ARG A 39 13.75 18.05 0.65
CA ARG A 39 13.59 19.48 0.92
C ARG A 39 12.79 20.19 -0.18
N GLN A 40 13.03 19.81 -1.44
CA GLN A 40 12.32 20.40 -2.58
C GLN A 40 10.90 19.85 -2.74
N LEU A 41 10.70 18.57 -2.48
CA LEU A 41 9.39 17.92 -2.64
C LEU A 41 8.44 18.18 -1.46
N ALA A 42 8.97 18.25 -0.23
CA ALA A 42 8.16 18.32 0.99
C ALA A 42 7.07 19.41 0.98
N PRO A 43 7.31 20.65 0.51
CA PRO A 43 6.28 21.69 0.47
C PRO A 43 5.09 21.35 -0.46
N SER A 44 5.30 20.48 -1.44
CA SER A 44 4.32 20.11 -2.47
C SER A 44 3.59 18.79 -2.16
N ILE A 45 4.04 18.04 -1.17
CA ILE A 45 3.42 16.77 -0.76
C ILE A 45 2.17 17.08 0.07
N LYS A 46 0.99 16.78 -0.49
CA LYS A 46 -0.30 16.92 0.22
C LYS A 46 -0.92 15.59 0.65
N VAL A 47 -0.21 14.49 0.43
CA VAL A 47 -0.60 13.15 0.93
C VAL A 47 -0.12 12.98 2.38
N PRO A 48 -0.81 12.16 3.20
CA PRO A 48 -0.43 11.94 4.58
C PRO A 48 0.97 11.33 4.69
N PRO A 49 1.74 11.67 5.73
CA PRO A 49 3.02 11.03 5.99
C PRO A 49 2.81 9.56 6.35
N ALA A 50 3.82 8.72 6.07
CA ALA A 50 3.81 7.35 6.55
C ALA A 50 3.87 7.30 8.09
N VAL A 51 3.10 6.39 8.67
CA VAL A 51 3.11 6.12 10.11
C VAL A 51 4.25 5.18 10.43
N LEU A 52 5.06 5.55 11.42
CA LEU A 52 6.19 4.77 11.89
C LEU A 52 5.72 3.65 12.83
N HIS A 53 5.81 2.40 12.38
CA HIS A 53 5.39 1.23 13.15
C HIS A 53 6.57 0.37 13.61
N LYS A 54 6.60 0.05 14.91
CA LYS A 54 7.64 -0.80 15.49
C LYS A 54 7.40 -2.27 15.16
N VAL A 55 8.38 -2.91 14.54
CA VAL A 55 8.36 -4.33 14.20
C VAL A 55 9.63 -5.02 14.70
N PRO A 56 9.55 -6.31 15.06
CA PRO A 56 10.74 -7.08 15.38
C PRO A 56 11.54 -7.31 14.09
N THR A 57 12.85 -7.23 14.18
CA THR A 57 13.81 -7.59 13.13
C THR A 57 14.92 -8.46 13.73
N LYS A 58 15.72 -9.10 12.88
CA LYS A 58 16.89 -9.87 13.35
C LYS A 58 17.93 -8.99 14.08
N ALA A 59 17.89 -7.68 13.89
CA ALA A 59 18.74 -6.71 14.60
C ALA A 59 18.11 -6.16 15.89
N GLY A 60 16.94 -6.67 16.29
CA GLY A 60 16.15 -6.14 17.40
C GLY A 60 14.90 -5.41 16.92
N LEU A 61 14.31 -4.58 17.77
CA LEU A 61 13.10 -3.82 17.43
C LEU A 61 13.47 -2.63 16.54
N ASP A 62 12.87 -2.56 15.34
CA ASP A 62 13.08 -1.48 14.38
C ASP A 62 11.74 -0.83 14.01
N THR A 63 11.79 0.28 13.30
CA THR A 63 10.61 1.06 12.91
C THR A 63 10.50 1.11 11.39
N LEU A 64 9.38 0.62 10.86
CA LEU A 64 9.07 0.66 9.45
C LEU A 64 8.03 1.75 9.14
N PRO A 65 8.22 2.53 8.07
CA PRO A 65 7.19 3.43 7.59
C PRO A 65 6.07 2.65 6.90
N VAL A 66 4.83 2.94 7.29
CA VAL A 66 3.61 2.36 6.71
C VAL A 66 2.69 3.50 6.26
N LEU A 67 2.43 3.59 4.97
CA LEU A 67 1.40 4.47 4.44
C LEU A 67 0.04 3.80 4.63
N MET A 68 -0.82 4.41 5.46
CA MET A 68 -2.07 3.79 5.88
C MET A 68 -3.13 3.91 4.79
N PRO A 69 -3.69 2.79 4.27
CA PRO A 69 -4.78 2.84 3.27
C PRO A 69 -5.93 3.80 3.58
N HIS A 70 -6.42 3.81 4.83
CA HIS A 70 -7.56 4.67 5.21
C HIS A 70 -7.22 6.17 5.16
N GLU A 71 -6.05 6.56 5.65
CA GLU A 71 -5.59 7.95 5.60
C GLU A 71 -5.31 8.40 4.17
N LEU A 72 -4.66 7.53 3.38
CA LEU A 72 -4.33 7.84 1.99
C LEU A 72 -5.60 8.03 1.15
N LEU A 73 -6.56 7.11 1.22
CA LEU A 73 -7.81 7.23 0.46
C LEU A 73 -8.63 8.44 0.88
N ALA A 74 -8.72 8.73 2.18
CA ALA A 74 -9.39 9.93 2.67
C ALA A 74 -8.72 11.21 2.14
N SER A 75 -7.39 11.29 2.19
CA SER A 75 -6.64 12.43 1.62
C SER A 75 -6.85 12.57 0.11
N ILE A 76 -6.86 11.48 -0.65
CA ILE A 76 -7.14 11.50 -2.10
C ILE A 76 -8.56 12.01 -2.37
N TYR A 77 -9.55 11.53 -1.61
CA TYR A 77 -10.93 11.96 -1.74
C TYR A 77 -11.09 13.46 -1.51
N ASP A 78 -10.51 13.98 -0.41
CA ASP A 78 -10.68 15.38 0.00
C ASP A 78 -9.82 16.35 -0.82
N THR A 79 -8.57 15.98 -1.12
CA THR A 79 -7.55 16.89 -1.66
C THR A 79 -7.38 16.74 -3.17
N PHE A 80 -7.71 15.57 -3.74
CA PHE A 80 -7.42 15.23 -5.12
C PHE A 80 -8.63 14.60 -5.84
N PRO A 81 -9.77 15.32 -5.97
CA PRO A 81 -11.01 14.76 -6.52
C PRO A 81 -10.85 14.24 -7.96
N ALA A 82 -10.04 14.90 -8.80
CA ALA A 82 -9.75 14.40 -10.14
C ALA A 82 -8.98 13.07 -10.14
N VAL A 83 -8.05 12.89 -9.20
CA VAL A 83 -7.33 11.63 -9.00
C VAL A 83 -8.29 10.57 -8.48
N TRP A 84 -9.12 10.90 -7.48
CA TRP A 84 -10.14 9.99 -6.96
C TRP A 84 -11.03 9.40 -8.05
N VAL A 85 -11.58 10.27 -8.91
CA VAL A 85 -12.42 9.85 -10.06
C VAL A 85 -11.61 9.00 -11.03
N LYS A 86 -10.34 9.31 -11.30
CA LYS A 86 -9.53 8.52 -12.24
C LYS A 86 -9.17 7.13 -11.68
N VAL A 87 -8.59 7.07 -10.48
CA VAL A 87 -7.87 5.87 -10.01
C VAL A 87 -8.58 5.12 -8.88
N VAL A 88 -9.55 5.72 -8.19
CA VAL A 88 -10.25 5.08 -7.06
C VAL A 88 -11.68 4.69 -7.42
N LYS A 89 -12.55 5.66 -7.75
CA LYS A 89 -13.95 5.39 -8.05
C LYS A 89 -14.46 6.32 -9.16
N PRO A 90 -14.37 5.90 -10.43
CA PRO A 90 -14.83 6.72 -11.56
C PRO A 90 -16.32 6.99 -11.58
N SER A 91 -17.15 6.00 -11.23
CA SER A 91 -18.60 6.15 -11.18
C SER A 91 -19.26 5.07 -10.31
N ASP A 92 -20.49 5.32 -9.86
CA ASP A 92 -21.36 4.32 -9.24
C ASP A 92 -21.64 3.15 -10.20
N SER A 93 -21.91 3.45 -11.48
CA SER A 93 -22.24 2.44 -12.49
C SER A 93 -21.12 1.42 -12.70
N ARG A 94 -19.85 1.84 -12.57
CA ARG A 94 -18.69 0.95 -12.67
C ARG A 94 -18.56 0.03 -11.46
N ALA A 95 -18.86 0.54 -10.26
CA ALA A 95 -18.95 -0.30 -9.07
C ALA A 95 -20.05 -1.36 -9.25
N GLU A 96 -21.23 -0.96 -9.73
CA GLU A 96 -22.34 -1.89 -9.96
C GLU A 96 -21.97 -2.95 -11.00
N GLN A 97 -21.32 -2.54 -12.09
CA GLN A 97 -20.87 -3.44 -13.14
C GLN A 97 -19.88 -4.49 -12.58
N PHE A 98 -18.91 -4.06 -11.77
CA PHE A 98 -17.96 -4.96 -11.12
C PHE A 98 -18.69 -5.96 -10.21
N TRP A 99 -19.53 -5.47 -9.29
CA TRP A 99 -20.20 -6.35 -8.33
C TRP A 99 -21.20 -7.29 -8.99
N ARG A 100 -21.78 -6.89 -10.12
CA ARG A 100 -22.59 -7.76 -10.97
C ARG A 100 -21.75 -8.83 -11.65
N SER A 101 -20.55 -8.51 -12.14
CA SER A 101 -19.69 -9.48 -12.85
C SER A 101 -19.10 -10.54 -11.92
N VAL A 102 -18.91 -10.23 -10.64
CA VAL A 102 -18.44 -11.21 -9.65
C VAL A 102 -19.57 -11.87 -8.86
N LYS A 103 -20.83 -11.57 -9.17
CA LYS A 103 -21.99 -12.17 -8.49
C LYS A 103 -21.96 -13.69 -8.66
N GLY A 104 -22.11 -14.41 -7.55
CA GLY A 104 -22.04 -15.89 -7.52
C GLY A 104 -20.62 -16.44 -7.42
N HIS A 105 -19.60 -15.59 -7.27
CA HIS A 105 -18.25 -16.07 -6.94
C HIS A 105 -18.24 -16.68 -5.52
N PRO A 106 -17.59 -17.84 -5.27
CA PRO A 106 -17.58 -18.50 -3.96
C PRO A 106 -17.12 -17.58 -2.81
N ALA A 107 -16.15 -16.72 -3.06
CA ALA A 107 -15.67 -15.72 -2.07
C ALA A 107 -16.73 -14.69 -1.64
N LEU A 108 -17.87 -14.58 -2.35
CA LEU A 108 -18.98 -13.70 -2.01
C LEU A 108 -20.16 -14.39 -1.33
N GLU A 109 -20.31 -15.72 -1.44
CA GLU A 109 -21.53 -16.44 -1.02
C GLU A 109 -21.90 -16.23 0.45
N SER A 110 -20.90 -16.20 1.33
CA SER A 110 -21.06 -15.92 2.76
C SER A 110 -20.46 -14.57 3.17
N SER A 111 -20.22 -13.67 2.20
CA SER A 111 -19.58 -12.41 2.50
C SER A 111 -20.53 -11.46 3.22
N PRO A 112 -20.16 -10.91 4.38
CA PRO A 112 -20.94 -9.89 5.09
C PRO A 112 -21.10 -8.59 4.30
N LEU A 113 -20.37 -8.42 3.18
CA LEU A 113 -20.64 -7.39 2.18
C LEU A 113 -22.08 -7.43 1.68
N LEU A 114 -22.64 -8.63 1.48
CA LEU A 114 -23.99 -8.81 0.94
C LEU A 114 -25.08 -8.24 1.87
N ALA A 115 -24.80 -8.14 3.17
CA ALA A 115 -25.70 -7.54 4.15
C ALA A 115 -25.66 -6.00 4.15
N ARG A 116 -24.68 -5.37 3.47
CA ARG A 116 -24.55 -3.91 3.49
C ARG A 116 -25.49 -3.25 2.47
N PRO A 117 -26.29 -2.26 2.89
CA PRO A 117 -27.18 -1.57 1.97
C PRO A 117 -26.37 -0.87 0.87
N ASN A 118 -26.85 -0.95 -0.36
CA ASN A 118 -26.24 -0.31 -1.53
C ASN A 118 -24.76 -0.66 -1.79
N TYR A 119 -24.28 -1.83 -1.32
CA TYR A 119 -22.88 -2.22 -1.48
C TYR A 119 -22.43 -2.21 -2.95
N GLN A 120 -23.34 -2.57 -3.87
CA GLN A 120 -23.08 -2.59 -5.31
C GLN A 120 -22.70 -1.22 -5.88
N ARG A 121 -23.15 -0.13 -5.26
CA ARG A 121 -22.86 1.25 -5.70
C ARG A 121 -21.74 1.90 -4.91
N LEU A 122 -21.73 1.66 -3.61
CA LEU A 122 -20.93 2.41 -2.65
C LEU A 122 -19.64 1.70 -2.26
N CYS A 123 -19.60 0.36 -2.30
CA CYS A 123 -18.41 -0.39 -1.92
C CYS A 123 -17.36 -0.37 -3.04
N ILE A 124 -16.14 0.04 -2.68
CA ILE A 124 -14.98 0.05 -3.58
C ILE A 124 -14.22 -1.27 -3.41
N PRO A 125 -14.21 -2.15 -4.43
CA PRO A 125 -13.38 -3.34 -4.40
C PRO A 125 -11.90 -2.96 -4.48
N LEU A 126 -11.13 -3.37 -3.48
CA LEU A 126 -9.68 -3.16 -3.41
C LEU A 126 -8.94 -4.45 -3.73
N GLY A 127 -7.84 -4.33 -4.48
CA GLY A 127 -6.84 -5.37 -4.66
C GLY A 127 -5.61 -5.05 -3.83
N VAL A 128 -5.09 -6.03 -3.10
CA VAL A 128 -3.80 -5.94 -2.39
C VAL A 128 -2.81 -6.84 -3.11
N HIS A 129 -1.62 -6.31 -3.37
CA HIS A 129 -0.54 -7.00 -4.03
C HIS A 129 0.73 -6.87 -3.19
N GLY A 130 1.51 -7.93 -3.12
CA GLY A 130 2.87 -7.87 -2.59
C GLY A 130 3.75 -8.87 -3.31
N ASP A 131 5.01 -8.49 -3.49
CA ASP A 131 6.02 -9.32 -4.14
C ASP A 131 7.34 -9.24 -3.36
N ALA A 132 8.18 -10.27 -3.51
CA ALA A 132 9.53 -10.27 -2.99
C ALA A 132 10.48 -9.77 -4.09
N VAL A 133 10.60 -8.45 -4.18
CA VAL A 133 11.36 -7.80 -5.25
C VAL A 133 12.86 -7.85 -4.96
N PRO A 134 13.69 -8.36 -5.90
CA PRO A 134 15.14 -8.30 -5.76
C PRO A 134 15.64 -6.86 -5.98
N ILE A 135 16.41 -6.36 -5.01
CA ILE A 135 17.06 -5.06 -5.04
C ILE A 135 18.57 -5.29 -5.12
N THR A 136 19.14 -4.83 -6.23
CA THR A 136 20.57 -4.90 -6.50
C THR A 136 21.19 -3.53 -6.31
N ALA A 137 22.30 -3.46 -5.57
CA ALA A 137 23.04 -2.22 -5.42
C ALA A 137 23.91 -1.96 -6.65
N LEU A 138 23.82 -0.75 -7.22
CA LEU A 138 24.70 -0.33 -8.31
C LEU A 138 26.17 -0.35 -7.85
N GLY A 139 27.02 -1.04 -8.60
CA GLY A 139 28.45 -1.16 -8.30
C GLY A 139 28.79 -2.06 -7.10
N LYS A 140 27.84 -2.84 -6.58
CA LYS A 140 28.11 -3.84 -5.53
C LYS A 140 27.56 -5.21 -5.95
N ALA A 141 28.29 -6.27 -5.60
CA ALA A 141 27.93 -7.64 -5.99
C ALA A 141 26.79 -8.27 -5.17
N TRP A 142 26.15 -7.53 -4.25
CA TRP A 142 25.09 -8.07 -3.41
C TRP A 142 23.71 -7.72 -3.95
N CYS A 143 22.80 -8.68 -3.80
CA CYS A 143 21.36 -8.55 -4.03
C CYS A 143 20.63 -8.85 -2.72
N GLN A 144 19.60 -8.08 -2.40
CA GLN A 144 18.72 -8.31 -1.26
C GLN A 144 17.28 -8.32 -1.71
N GLN A 145 16.40 -9.04 -1.02
CA GLN A 145 14.97 -9.04 -1.31
C GLN A 145 14.22 -8.11 -0.36
N LEU A 146 13.35 -7.28 -0.92
CA LEU A 146 12.38 -6.50 -0.20
C LEU A 146 11.00 -7.08 -0.48
N THR A 147 10.26 -7.43 0.56
CA THR A 147 8.83 -7.66 0.40
C THR A 147 8.13 -6.32 0.41
N ASP A 148 7.61 -5.93 -0.74
CA ASP A 148 6.80 -4.73 -0.90
C ASP A 148 5.32 -5.08 -0.85
N LEU A 149 4.52 -4.13 -0.39
CA LEU A 149 3.07 -4.25 -0.33
C LEU A 149 2.43 -2.98 -0.88
N SER A 150 1.50 -3.17 -1.80
CA SER A 150 0.75 -2.12 -2.48
C SER A 150 -0.73 -2.50 -2.55
N PHE A 151 -1.60 -1.52 -2.74
CA PHE A 151 -3.01 -1.76 -3.00
C PHE A 151 -3.51 -0.88 -4.15
N MET A 152 -4.64 -1.24 -4.74
CA MET A 152 -5.29 -0.47 -5.79
C MET A 152 -6.80 -0.64 -5.72
N SER A 153 -7.54 0.34 -6.25
CA SER A 153 -8.95 0.11 -6.57
C SER A 153 -9.07 -0.69 -7.85
N LEU A 154 -9.93 -1.70 -7.84
CA LEU A 154 -10.27 -2.49 -9.03
C LEU A 154 -11.27 -1.77 -9.95
N LEU A 155 -11.75 -0.60 -9.52
CA LEU A 155 -12.57 0.28 -10.34
C LEU A 155 -11.72 1.32 -11.07
N GLY A 156 -10.44 1.47 -10.77
CA GLY A 156 -9.58 2.48 -11.38
C GLY A 156 -9.50 2.37 -12.91
N LEU A 157 -9.17 3.49 -13.55
CA LEU A 157 -8.92 3.60 -14.98
C LEU A 157 -7.49 4.08 -15.21
N GLY A 158 -6.67 3.26 -15.85
CA GLY A 158 -5.30 3.58 -16.17
C GLY A 158 -4.41 2.34 -16.26
N SER A 159 -3.12 2.58 -16.44
CA SER A 159 -2.10 1.55 -16.33
C SER A 159 -1.94 1.10 -14.87
N VAL A 160 -1.46 -0.12 -14.65
CA VAL A 160 -1.19 -0.66 -13.30
C VAL A 160 -0.31 0.29 -12.48
N LYS A 161 0.68 0.92 -13.12
CA LYS A 161 1.57 1.91 -12.49
C LYS A 161 0.83 3.13 -11.93
N GLU A 162 -0.27 3.55 -12.56
CA GLU A 162 -1.08 4.68 -12.09
C GLU A 162 -2.07 4.29 -10.99
N LEU A 163 -2.40 3.00 -10.88
CA LEU A 163 -3.42 2.50 -9.95
C LEU A 163 -2.84 1.99 -8.62
N LEU A 164 -1.57 1.58 -8.61
CA LEU A 164 -0.91 1.04 -7.42
C LEU A 164 -0.48 2.13 -6.45
N PHE A 165 -0.97 2.01 -5.22
CA PHE A 165 -0.52 2.78 -4.06
C PHE A 165 0.38 1.91 -3.19
N TYR A 166 1.65 2.32 -3.06
CA TYR A 166 2.61 1.65 -2.18
C TYR A 166 2.28 1.90 -0.71
N MET A 167 2.16 0.83 0.08
CA MET A 167 1.88 0.91 1.52
C MET A 167 3.16 0.84 2.36
N GLY A 168 4.19 0.16 1.87
CA GLY A 168 5.42 -0.08 2.62
C GLY A 168 5.98 -1.47 2.33
N GLY A 169 7.02 -1.84 3.07
CA GLY A 169 7.68 -3.12 2.90
C GLY A 169 8.72 -3.38 3.98
N PHE A 170 9.26 -4.59 3.99
CA PHE A 170 10.32 -5.00 4.91
C PHE A 170 11.35 -5.86 4.20
N TRP A 171 12.61 -5.73 4.65
CA TRP A 171 13.71 -6.50 4.09
C TRP A 171 13.65 -7.95 4.56
N GLU A 172 13.60 -8.88 3.62
CA GLU A 172 13.54 -10.33 3.92
C GLU A 172 14.76 -10.80 4.72
N LYS A 173 15.92 -10.17 4.47
CA LYS A 173 17.13 -10.44 5.27
C LYS A 173 16.95 -10.12 6.75
N LEU A 174 16.19 -9.07 7.09
CA LEU A 174 15.94 -8.60 8.46
C LEU A 174 14.68 -9.19 9.08
N ARG A 175 13.86 -9.91 8.31
CA ARG A 175 12.60 -10.52 8.74
C ARG A 175 12.81 -11.56 9.84
N VAL A 176 12.14 -11.39 10.97
CA VAL A 176 11.94 -12.42 11.98
C VAL A 176 10.78 -13.29 11.53
N MET A 177 11.09 -14.57 11.27
CA MET A 177 10.10 -15.60 11.02
C MET A 177 9.56 -16.08 12.37
N SER A 178 8.25 -15.99 12.55
CA SER A 178 7.56 -16.59 13.68
C SER A 178 6.24 -17.13 13.19
N ASN A 179 5.80 -18.23 13.80
CA ASN A 179 4.47 -18.76 13.54
C ASN A 179 3.38 -17.96 14.28
N ASP A 180 3.75 -17.20 15.31
CA ASP A 180 2.84 -16.34 16.06
C ASP A 180 2.84 -14.88 15.55
N MET A 181 2.03 -14.05 16.21
CA MET A 181 1.91 -12.61 15.96
C MET A 181 3.17 -11.79 16.34
N ASN A 182 4.30 -12.42 16.66
CA ASN A 182 5.58 -11.76 16.94
C ASN A 182 6.54 -11.78 15.75
N GLY A 183 6.12 -12.31 14.59
CA GLY A 183 6.90 -12.18 13.34
C GLY A 183 6.86 -10.77 12.75
N THR A 184 7.90 -10.37 12.00
CA THR A 184 7.95 -9.06 11.32
C THR A 184 6.75 -8.87 10.39
N ALA A 185 6.50 -9.87 9.53
CA ALA A 185 5.41 -9.85 8.57
C ALA A 185 4.04 -9.79 9.27
N HIS A 186 3.85 -10.56 10.35
CA HIS A 186 2.60 -10.55 11.12
C HIS A 186 2.31 -9.18 11.74
N LYS A 187 3.30 -8.53 12.37
CA LYS A 187 3.12 -7.17 12.92
C LYS A 187 2.83 -6.14 11.83
N PHE A 188 3.58 -6.19 10.72
CA PHE A 188 3.39 -5.28 9.59
C PHE A 188 2.00 -5.44 8.96
N LEU A 189 1.59 -6.68 8.67
CA LEU A 189 0.28 -6.98 8.10
C LEU A 189 -0.86 -6.67 9.08
N ALA A 190 -0.67 -6.83 10.39
CA ALA A 190 -1.70 -6.49 11.39
C ALA A 190 -2.05 -5.00 11.37
N VAL A 191 -1.07 -4.12 11.15
CA VAL A 191 -1.32 -2.68 11.00
C VAL A 191 -2.08 -2.37 9.71
N LEU A 192 -1.73 -3.02 8.61
CA LEU A 192 -2.47 -2.87 7.36
C LEU A 192 -3.90 -3.41 7.47
N ALA A 193 -4.09 -4.56 8.12
CA ALA A 193 -5.39 -5.14 8.39
C ALA A 193 -6.28 -4.18 9.20
N TRP A 194 -5.71 -3.58 10.25
CA TRP A 194 -6.39 -2.53 11.02
C TRP A 194 -6.79 -1.33 10.15
N SER A 195 -5.89 -0.88 9.28
CA SER A 195 -6.18 0.21 8.33
C SER A 195 -7.34 -0.11 7.39
N PHE A 196 -7.36 -1.32 6.82
CA PHE A 196 -8.44 -1.76 5.94
C PHE A 196 -9.76 -1.97 6.71
N GLN A 197 -9.69 -2.38 7.98
CA GLN A 197 -10.87 -2.48 8.83
C GLN A 197 -11.53 -1.11 9.06
N ILE A 198 -10.73 -0.04 9.23
CA ILE A 198 -11.27 1.32 9.35
C ILE A 198 -12.01 1.75 8.07
N LEU A 199 -11.41 1.47 6.90
CA LEU A 199 -12.06 1.70 5.60
C LEU A 199 -13.38 0.92 5.49
N TRP A 200 -13.36 -0.35 5.90
CA TRP A 200 -14.53 -1.22 5.87
C TRP A 200 -15.65 -0.64 6.74
N GLU A 201 -15.36 -0.19 7.95
CA GLU A 201 -16.38 0.34 8.86
C GLU A 201 -16.87 1.74 8.45
N GLY A 202 -16.07 2.49 7.67
CA GLY A 202 -16.38 3.86 7.28
C GLY A 202 -16.22 4.85 8.44
N ARG A 203 -15.32 4.59 9.39
CA ARG A 203 -15.09 5.46 10.55
C ARG A 203 -14.37 6.76 10.16
N PRO A 204 -14.74 7.93 10.73
CA PRO A 204 -14.01 9.17 10.53
C PRO A 204 -12.59 9.10 11.13
N LEU A 205 -11.61 9.70 10.44
CA LEU A 205 -10.19 9.75 10.81
C LEU A 205 -9.93 10.20 12.26
N GLN A 206 -10.74 11.13 12.79
CA GLN A 206 -10.54 11.70 14.13
C GLN A 206 -10.73 10.70 15.29
N LEU A 207 -11.32 9.52 15.02
CA LEU A 207 -11.60 8.49 16.02
C LEU A 207 -10.70 7.25 15.90
N ALA A 208 -9.86 7.17 14.86
CA ALA A 208 -8.98 6.04 14.59
C ALA A 208 -7.62 6.23 15.29
N ARG A 209 -7.49 5.82 16.54
CA ARG A 209 -6.16 5.66 17.17
C ARG A 209 -5.66 4.24 16.97
N LEU A 210 -4.38 4.07 16.65
CA LEU A 210 -3.73 2.76 16.62
C LEU A 210 -3.99 2.03 17.94
N PRO A 211 -4.57 0.82 17.94
CA PRO A 211 -4.74 0.06 19.17
C PRO A 211 -3.37 -0.35 19.70
N ASN A 212 -3.20 -0.33 21.03
CA ASN A 212 -2.07 -0.99 21.66
C ASN A 212 -2.22 -2.50 21.43
N PHE A 213 -1.43 -3.07 20.52
CA PHE A 213 -1.57 -4.47 20.06
C PHE A 213 -1.21 -5.56 21.10
N CYS A 214 -1.06 -5.22 22.38
CA CYS A 214 -1.00 -6.19 23.47
C CYS A 214 -2.42 -6.65 23.86
N GLY A 215 -3.00 -7.60 23.13
CA GLY A 215 -4.21 -8.30 23.58
C GLY A 215 -5.28 -8.65 22.54
N LEU A 216 -5.11 -8.30 21.26
CA LEU A 216 -6.14 -8.49 20.22
C LEU A 216 -5.96 -9.77 19.36
N ALA A 217 -5.48 -10.86 19.97
CA ALA A 217 -5.03 -12.05 19.22
C ALA A 217 -6.15 -12.88 18.55
N SER A 218 -7.42 -12.76 18.96
CA SER A 218 -8.51 -13.59 18.39
C SER A 218 -9.41 -12.86 17.38
N HIS A 219 -9.71 -11.57 17.56
CA HIS A 219 -10.66 -10.84 16.70
C HIS A 219 -10.05 -10.25 15.42
N VAL A 220 -8.73 -10.07 15.35
CA VAL A 220 -8.04 -9.52 14.17
C VAL A 220 -7.95 -10.57 13.04
N LEU A 221 -7.87 -11.86 13.39
CA LEU A 221 -7.82 -12.96 12.43
C LEU A 221 -9.17 -13.21 11.74
N GLU A 222 -10.30 -12.97 12.41
CA GLU A 222 -11.63 -12.99 11.78
C GLU A 222 -11.86 -11.79 10.85
N SER A 223 -11.32 -10.62 11.20
CA SER A 223 -11.45 -9.39 10.40
C SER A 223 -10.65 -9.43 9.09
N LEU A 224 -9.65 -10.32 8.98
CA LEU A 224 -8.84 -10.54 7.78
C LEU A 224 -9.57 -11.31 6.65
N ARG A 225 -10.75 -11.88 6.92
CA ARG A 225 -11.58 -12.52 5.88
C ARG A 225 -12.40 -11.53 5.04
N MET A 226 -12.42 -10.23 5.40
CA MET A 226 -13.48 -9.32 4.93
C MET A 226 -13.04 -8.12 4.08
N ALA A 227 -11.74 -7.81 3.99
CA ALA A 227 -11.23 -6.81 3.04
C ALA A 227 -10.81 -7.41 1.68
N ILE A 228 -10.94 -8.73 1.54
CA ILE A 228 -10.31 -9.50 0.48
C ILE A 228 -11.39 -10.24 -0.31
N VAL A 229 -12.01 -9.58 -1.27
CA VAL A 229 -12.76 -10.30 -2.33
C VAL A 229 -11.82 -10.67 -3.49
N VAL A 230 -10.61 -10.10 -3.59
CA VAL A 230 -9.77 -10.29 -4.80
C VAL A 230 -8.40 -10.93 -4.59
N TRP A 231 -7.89 -11.11 -3.37
CA TRP A 231 -6.63 -11.86 -3.19
C TRP A 231 -6.76 -13.32 -3.64
N GLN A 232 -7.96 -13.91 -3.55
CA GLN A 232 -8.23 -15.27 -4.06
C GLN A 232 -8.43 -15.37 -5.59
N ILE A 233 -8.66 -14.26 -6.29
CA ILE A 233 -9.03 -14.30 -7.72
C ILE A 233 -7.80 -14.25 -8.65
N ILE A 234 -6.62 -13.82 -8.17
CA ILE A 234 -5.48 -13.55 -9.08
C ILE A 234 -4.17 -14.30 -8.77
N LEU A 235 -3.98 -14.90 -7.58
CA LEU A 235 -2.77 -15.71 -7.31
C LEU A 235 -3.08 -16.99 -6.52
N PRO A 236 -3.15 -18.17 -7.17
CA PRO A 236 -3.35 -19.45 -6.47
C PRO A 236 -2.16 -19.89 -5.60
N PHE A 237 -1.01 -19.20 -5.65
CA PHE A 237 0.20 -19.61 -4.92
C PHE A 237 0.31 -19.12 -3.48
N ALA A 238 -0.49 -18.13 -3.05
CA ALA A 238 -0.44 -17.60 -1.68
C ALA A 238 -1.58 -18.13 -0.77
N ALA A 239 -2.61 -18.75 -1.36
CA ALA A 239 -3.73 -19.33 -0.61
C ALA A 239 -3.34 -20.63 0.14
N THR A 240 -2.36 -21.37 -0.38
CA THR A 240 -1.95 -22.66 0.21
C THR A 240 -1.23 -22.48 1.55
N SER A 241 -0.35 -21.47 1.67
CA SER A 241 0.37 -21.24 2.94
C SER A 241 -0.49 -20.55 4.01
N TRP A 242 -1.51 -19.77 3.62
CA TRP A 242 -2.37 -19.06 4.57
C TRP A 242 -3.47 -19.97 5.17
N ASN A 243 -4.06 -20.87 4.38
CA ASN A 243 -5.01 -21.85 4.91
C ASN A 243 -4.31 -22.91 5.78
N GLU A 244 -3.07 -23.30 5.46
CA GLU A 244 -2.25 -24.15 6.33
C GLU A 244 -1.87 -23.48 7.67
N LEU A 245 -1.78 -22.15 7.71
CA LEU A 245 -1.57 -21.39 8.95
C LEU A 245 -2.85 -21.33 9.81
N LEU A 246 -4.01 -21.17 9.18
CA LEU A 246 -5.31 -21.14 9.85
C LEU A 246 -5.73 -22.52 10.40
N ASP A 247 -5.48 -23.61 9.66
CA ASP A 247 -5.81 -24.98 10.10
C ASP A 247 -4.92 -25.47 11.26
N ARG A 248 -3.79 -24.80 11.52
CA ARG A 248 -2.92 -25.11 12.66
C ARG A 248 -3.26 -24.33 13.93
N GLY A 249 -4.27 -23.46 13.91
CA GLY A 249 -4.72 -22.71 15.09
C GLY A 249 -3.62 -21.83 15.69
N VAL A 250 -2.84 -21.15 14.84
CA VAL A 250 -1.78 -20.20 15.24
C VAL A 250 -2.17 -18.76 14.97
#